data_AF-A0A3D3GQW7-F1
#
_entry.id   AF-A0A3D3GQW7-F1
#
_cell.length_a   1.000
_cell.length_b   1.000
_cell.length_c   1.000
_cell.angle_alpha   90.00
_cell.angle_beta   90.00
_cell.angle_gamma   90.00
#
_symmetry.space_group_name_H-M   'P 1'
#
loop_
_entity.id
_entity.type
_entity.pdbx_description
1 polymer ?
#
loop_
_entity_poly.entity_id
_entity_poly.type
_entity_poly.pdbx_seq_one_letter_code
_entity_poly.pdbx_strand_id
1 'polypeptide(L)'
;MANITIKKPFDSHLHLRRGTVLRAVTPYSAERFGRAIIMPNTEPPIETVEQAAEYKKEILAALPRGSCFEPLMTFYLTKKLAPSEIERGQRGEGGTKIYAVKSYPFGATTNSQWGYRNILEAKSVLKKMEEVGMPLLLHG
;
A
#
# COMPACT_ATOMS: atom_id res chain seq x y z
N MET A 1 24.48 18.86 -23.61
CA MET A 1 23.15 18.34 -23.27
C MET A 1 22.58 19.23 -22.17
N ALA A 2 21.28 19.55 -22.22
CA ALA A 2 20.63 20.31 -21.17
C ALA A 2 20.35 19.39 -19.96
N ASN A 3 20.69 19.85 -18.76
CA ASN A 3 20.47 19.12 -17.52
C ASN A 3 19.30 19.74 -16.75
N ILE A 4 18.43 18.91 -16.18
CA ILE A 4 17.37 19.32 -15.26
C ILE A 4 17.61 18.66 -13.91
N THR A 5 17.71 19.46 -12.85
CA THR A 5 17.87 18.99 -11.48
C THR A 5 16.54 19.13 -10.73
N ILE A 6 16.06 18.03 -10.14
CA ILE A 6 14.85 18.00 -9.31
C ILE A 6 15.15 17.36 -7.95
N LYS A 7 14.32 17.66 -6.94
CA LYS A 7 14.32 16.90 -5.69
C LYS A 7 13.98 15.44 -5.97
N LYS A 8 14.53 14.51 -5.17
CA LYS A 8 14.24 13.08 -5.34
C LYS A 8 12.72 12.86 -5.30
N PRO A 9 12.12 12.29 -6.36
CA PRO A 9 10.67 12.23 -6.48
C PRO A 9 10.04 11.19 -5.55
N PHE A 10 8.71 11.25 -5.49
CA PHE A 10 7.85 10.32 -4.77
C PHE A 10 6.91 9.63 -5.76
N ASP A 11 6.77 8.31 -5.64
CA ASP A 11 5.83 7.53 -6.45
C ASP A 11 4.52 7.32 -5.67
N SER A 12 3.45 7.99 -6.11
CA SER A 12 2.16 7.95 -5.41
C SER A 12 1.35 6.67 -5.63
N HIS A 13 1.80 5.73 -6.49
CA HIS A 13 1.09 4.47 -6.72
C HIS A 13 2.01 3.41 -7.33
N LEU A 14 2.50 2.48 -6.49
CA LEU A 14 3.47 1.47 -6.91
C LEU A 14 3.01 0.03 -6.59
N HIS A 15 3.20 -0.87 -7.56
CA HIS A 15 2.95 -2.31 -7.42
C HIS A 15 4.27 -3.07 -7.41
N LEU A 16 4.68 -3.55 -6.24
CA LEU A 16 5.93 -4.32 -6.10
C LEU A 16 5.74 -5.85 -6.19
N ARG A 17 4.50 -6.35 -6.11
CA ARG A 17 4.18 -7.80 -6.12
C ARG A 17 4.89 -8.53 -4.97
N ARG A 18 5.13 -9.83 -5.08
CA ARG A 18 5.81 -10.66 -4.06
C ARG A 18 6.88 -11.55 -4.69
N GLY A 19 7.71 -12.18 -3.85
CA GLY A 19 8.65 -13.23 -4.27
C GLY A 19 9.70 -12.77 -5.28
N THR A 20 9.86 -13.53 -6.37
CA THR A 20 10.86 -13.25 -7.42
C THR A 20 10.62 -11.91 -8.11
N VAL A 21 9.36 -11.57 -8.39
CA VAL A 21 8.99 -10.31 -9.04
C VAL A 21 9.35 -9.13 -8.13
N LEU A 22 9.04 -9.21 -6.83
CA LEU A 22 9.42 -8.20 -5.85
C LEU A 22 10.92 -7.89 -5.87
N ARG A 23 11.76 -8.93 -5.83
CA ARG A 23 13.22 -8.77 -5.87
C ARG A 23 13.71 -8.18 -7.18
N ALA A 24 13.06 -8.50 -8.30
CA ALA A 24 13.44 -7.98 -9.60
C ALA A 24 13.08 -6.49 -9.77
N VAL A 25 11.90 -6.06 -9.30
CA VAL A 25 11.37 -4.71 -9.60
C VAL A 25 11.72 -3.65 -8.55
N THR A 26 11.92 -4.04 -7.29
CA THR A 26 12.18 -3.10 -6.19
C THR A 26 13.42 -2.21 -6.42
N PRO A 27 14.57 -2.73 -6.89
CA PRO A 27 15.77 -1.91 -7.13
C PRO A 27 15.52 -0.73 -8.08
N TYR A 28 14.77 -0.94 -9.16
CA TYR A 28 14.48 0.10 -10.15
C TYR A 28 13.69 1.27 -9.57
N SER A 29 12.77 0.98 -8.64
CA SER A 29 11.98 2.00 -7.94
C SER A 29 12.84 2.74 -6.91
N ALA A 30 13.62 2.00 -6.13
CA ALA A 30 14.46 2.55 -5.06
C ALA A 30 15.58 3.49 -5.56
N GLU A 31 16.10 3.20 -6.75
CA GLU A 31 17.08 4.05 -7.42
C GLU A 31 16.51 5.45 -7.70
N ARG A 32 15.28 5.51 -8.22
CA ARG A 32 14.66 6.74 -8.75
C ARG A 32 13.88 7.52 -7.69
N PHE A 33 13.20 6.83 -6.79
CA PHE A 33 12.26 7.45 -5.85
C PHE A 33 12.79 7.43 -4.42
N GLY A 34 12.41 8.43 -3.62
CA GLY A 34 12.68 8.45 -2.19
C GLY A 34 11.69 7.61 -1.39
N ARG A 35 10.42 7.61 -1.82
CA ARG A 35 9.33 6.91 -1.16
C ARG A 35 8.31 6.46 -2.19
N ALA A 36 7.48 5.49 -1.85
CA ALA A 36 6.32 5.13 -2.65
C ALA A 36 5.13 4.66 -1.84
N ILE A 37 3.91 4.93 -2.32
CA ILE A 37 2.69 4.30 -1.80
C ILE A 37 2.59 2.91 -2.39
N ILE A 38 2.67 1.90 -1.53
CA ILE A 38 2.68 0.50 -1.93
C ILE A 38 1.26 -0.02 -1.98
N MET A 39 0.87 -0.50 -3.15
CA MET A 39 -0.48 -1.01 -3.40
C MET A 39 -0.70 -2.39 -2.78
N PRO A 40 -1.90 -2.68 -2.23
CA PRO A 40 -2.13 -3.79 -1.32
C PRO A 40 -2.78 -5.03 -1.96
N ASN A 41 -3.01 -5.02 -3.27
CA ASN A 41 -3.62 -6.12 -4.04
C ASN A 41 -2.60 -7.24 -4.34
N THR A 42 -1.85 -7.65 -3.31
CA THR A 42 -1.07 -8.90 -3.32
C THR A 42 -2.00 -10.11 -3.22
N GLU A 43 -1.44 -11.31 -3.25
CA GLU A 43 -2.16 -12.55 -2.97
C GLU A 43 -1.48 -13.28 -1.80
N PRO A 44 -2.13 -13.39 -0.62
CA PRO A 44 -3.40 -12.75 -0.26
C PRO A 44 -3.32 -11.21 -0.20
N PRO A 45 -4.46 -10.50 -0.22
CA PRO A 45 -4.47 -9.05 -0.06
C PRO A 45 -4.01 -8.62 1.33
N ILE A 46 -3.57 -7.36 1.45
CA ILE A 46 -3.15 -6.77 2.72
C ILE A 46 -4.36 -6.12 3.41
N GLU A 47 -4.85 -6.74 4.48
CA GLU A 47 -6.06 -6.39 5.23
C GLU A 47 -5.78 -6.13 6.72
N THR A 48 -4.60 -6.52 7.24
CA THR A 48 -4.20 -6.32 8.64
C THR A 48 -2.82 -5.69 8.81
N VAL A 49 -2.59 -5.06 9.96
CA VAL A 49 -1.29 -4.47 10.32
C VAL A 49 -0.15 -5.49 10.23
N GLU A 50 -0.38 -6.73 10.66
CA GLU A 50 0.60 -7.80 10.61
C GLU A 50 1.00 -8.14 9.17
N GLN A 51 0.02 -8.28 8.27
CA GLN A 51 0.26 -8.54 6.85
C GLN A 51 1.05 -7.39 6.21
N ALA A 52 0.72 -6.15 6.54
CA ALA A 52 1.43 -4.97 6.06
C ALA A 52 2.87 -4.92 6.58
N ALA A 53 3.09 -5.24 7.86
CA ALA A 53 4.40 -5.26 8.49
C ALA A 53 5.29 -6.37 7.89
N GLU A 54 4.74 -7.55 7.68
CA GLU A 54 5.43 -8.66 7.01
C GLU A 54 5.82 -8.28 5.57
N TYR A 55 4.87 -7.76 4.79
CA TYR A 55 5.17 -7.35 3.42
C TYR A 55 6.18 -6.20 3.36
N LYS A 56 6.12 -5.25 4.30
CA LYS A 56 7.13 -4.19 4.43
C LYS A 56 8.52 -4.77 4.67
N LYS A 57 8.65 -5.79 5.54
CA LYS A 57 9.93 -6.47 5.77
C LYS A 57 10.46 -7.14 4.50
N GLU A 58 9.60 -7.79 3.73
CA GLU A 58 9.99 -8.39 2.44
C GLU A 58 10.50 -7.33 1.45
N ILE A 59 9.83 -6.17 1.36
CA ILE A 59 10.25 -5.06 0.49
C ILE A 59 11.61 -4.53 0.93
N LEU A 60 11.79 -4.30 2.23
CA LEU A 60 13.06 -3.79 2.78
C LEU A 60 14.22 -4.78 2.53
N ALA A 61 13.96 -6.08 2.61
CA ALA A 61 14.95 -7.11 2.30
C ALA A 61 15.30 -7.20 0.80
N ALA A 62 14.43 -6.70 -0.08
CA ALA A 62 14.66 -6.62 -1.52
C ALA A 62 15.39 -5.33 -1.96
N LEU A 63 15.68 -4.41 -1.03
CA LEU A 63 16.37 -3.16 -1.36
C LEU A 63 17.87 -3.36 -1.64
N PRO A 64 18.44 -2.61 -2.60
CA PRO A 64 19.89 -2.51 -2.73
C PRO A 64 20.54 -2.01 -1.44
N ARG A 65 21.76 -2.48 -1.15
CA ARG A 65 22.54 -2.04 0.02
C ARG A 65 22.70 -0.51 0.01
N GLY A 66 22.40 0.13 1.14
CA GLY A 66 22.50 1.59 1.29
C GLY A 66 21.32 2.36 0.70
N SER A 67 20.27 1.69 0.22
CA SER A 67 19.05 2.36 -0.23
C SER A 67 18.33 3.06 0.94
N CYS A 68 17.90 4.31 0.69
CA CYS A 68 17.06 5.08 1.60
C CYS A 68 15.57 5.08 1.19
N PHE A 69 15.14 4.13 0.36
CA PHE A 69 13.76 4.06 -0.12
C PHE A 69 12.78 3.70 1.00
N GLU A 70 11.72 4.49 1.15
CA GLU A 70 10.68 4.27 2.16
C GLU A 70 9.38 3.73 1.54
N PRO A 71 9.03 2.45 1.78
CA PRO A 71 7.72 1.92 1.40
C PRO A 71 6.63 2.39 2.38
N LEU A 72 5.63 3.11 1.84
CA LEU A 72 4.46 3.61 2.55
C LEU A 72 3.29 2.64 2.33
N MET A 73 2.98 1.84 3.36
CA MET A 73 2.04 0.72 3.24
C MET A 73 0.57 1.19 3.20
N THR A 74 -0.28 0.41 2.54
CA THR A 74 -1.73 0.65 2.46
C THR A 74 -2.51 -0.63 2.75
N PHE A 75 -3.79 -0.49 3.08
CA PHE A 75 -4.73 -1.61 3.15
C PHE A 75 -5.57 -1.74 1.89
N TYR A 76 -6.00 -2.96 1.58
CA TYR A 76 -7.01 -3.21 0.57
C TYR A 76 -8.40 -3.13 1.20
N LEU A 77 -9.30 -2.34 0.61
CA LEU A 77 -10.70 -2.26 1.02
C LEU A 77 -11.46 -3.51 0.59
N THR A 78 -11.55 -4.49 1.48
CA THR A 78 -12.26 -5.76 1.27
C THR A 78 -13.39 -5.94 2.30
N LYS A 79 -14.10 -7.06 2.19
CA LYS A 79 -15.09 -7.50 3.20
C LYS A 79 -14.50 -7.96 4.52
N LYS A 80 -13.18 -8.20 4.59
CA LYS A 80 -12.50 -8.67 5.82
C LYS A 80 -11.74 -7.57 6.54
N LEU A 81 -11.43 -6.46 5.87
CA LEU A 81 -10.80 -5.31 6.52
C LEU A 81 -11.72 -4.79 7.64
N ALA A 82 -11.26 -4.92 8.89
CA ALA A 82 -12.02 -4.49 10.05
C ALA A 82 -11.75 -3.00 10.37
N PRO A 83 -12.74 -2.24 10.88
CA PRO A 83 -12.52 -0.88 11.34
C PRO A 83 -11.41 -0.78 12.41
N SER A 84 -11.24 -1.79 13.26
CA SER A 84 -10.14 -1.82 14.24
C SER A 84 -8.76 -1.72 13.57
N GLU A 85 -8.56 -2.37 12.43
CA GLU A 85 -7.29 -2.32 11.69
C GLU A 85 -6.96 -0.90 11.22
N ILE A 86 -7.97 -0.10 10.85
CA ILE A 86 -7.79 1.29 10.46
C ILE A 86 -7.14 2.10 11.58
N GLU A 87 -7.62 1.94 12.82
CA GLU A 87 -7.05 2.63 13.97
C GLU A 87 -5.65 2.12 14.32
N ARG A 88 -5.47 0.79 14.38
CA ARG A 88 -4.17 0.15 14.66
C ARG A 88 -3.12 0.59 13.64
N GLY A 89 -3.48 0.59 12.36
CA GLY A 89 -2.63 1.00 11.25
C GLY A 89 -2.30 2.49 11.27
N GLN A 90 -3.26 3.36 11.58
CA GLN A 90 -3.02 4.81 11.67
C GLN A 90 -2.04 5.15 12.81
N ARG A 91 -2.16 4.44 13.95
CA ARG A 91 -1.25 4.58 15.10
C ARG A 91 0.14 4.00 14.85
N GLY A 92 0.30 3.18 13.80
CA GLY A 92 1.56 2.49 13.52
C GLY A 92 1.87 1.37 14.51
N GLU A 93 0.83 0.70 15.02
CA GLU A 93 0.97 -0.49 15.85
C GLU A 93 1.87 -1.54 15.17
N GLY A 94 2.62 -2.32 15.93
CA GLY A 94 3.59 -3.28 15.37
C GLY A 94 4.73 -2.64 14.57
N GLY A 95 4.93 -1.32 14.68
CA GLY A 95 5.99 -0.58 14.00
C GLY A 95 5.71 -0.27 12.53
N THR A 96 4.50 -0.52 12.05
CA THR A 96 4.12 -0.26 10.65
C THR A 96 2.90 0.64 10.56
N LYS A 97 3.15 1.91 10.23
CA LYS A 97 2.09 2.87 9.90
C LYS A 97 1.47 2.56 8.53
N ILE A 98 0.15 2.61 8.49
CA ILE A 98 -0.65 2.51 7.27
C ILE A 98 -1.06 3.92 6.85
N TYR A 99 -0.78 4.26 5.60
CA TYR A 99 -0.92 5.63 5.09
C TYR A 99 -2.24 5.87 4.37
N ALA A 100 -2.91 4.82 3.90
CA ALA A 100 -4.18 4.91 3.19
C ALA A 100 -4.86 3.54 3.07
N VAL A 101 -6.13 3.55 2.68
CA VAL A 101 -6.84 2.36 2.17
C VAL A 101 -7.10 2.52 0.69
N LYS A 102 -6.81 1.48 -0.10
CA LYS A 102 -7.06 1.43 -1.53
C LYS A 102 -8.31 0.61 -1.83
N SER A 103 -9.22 1.18 -2.61
CA SER A 103 -10.37 0.48 -3.18
C SER A 103 -10.08 0.03 -4.61
N TYR A 104 -10.51 -1.19 -4.94
CA TYR A 104 -10.56 -1.72 -6.30
C TYR A 104 -11.96 -2.33 -6.52
N PRO A 105 -12.71 -1.94 -7.56
CA PRO A 105 -14.01 -2.53 -7.86
C PRO A 105 -13.88 -4.03 -8.17
N PHE A 106 -14.87 -4.81 -7.74
CA PHE A 106 -14.88 -6.26 -7.90
C PHE A 106 -14.63 -6.67 -9.37
N GLY A 107 -13.55 -7.42 -9.60
CA GLY A 107 -13.23 -8.00 -10.91
C GLY A 107 -12.74 -7.00 -11.97
N ALA A 108 -12.56 -5.72 -11.63
CA ALA A 108 -12.16 -4.69 -12.59
C ALA A 108 -10.68 -4.82 -13.03
N THR A 109 -9.82 -5.41 -12.20
CA THR A 109 -8.37 -5.49 -12.46
C THR A 109 -7.69 -6.68 -11.75
N THR A 110 -6.37 -6.81 -11.91
CA THR A 110 -5.56 -7.86 -11.27
C THR A 110 -5.77 -7.90 -9.76
N ASN A 111 -6.08 -9.08 -9.22
CA ASN A 111 -6.30 -9.34 -7.80
C ASN A 111 -7.43 -8.51 -7.16
N SER A 112 -8.45 -8.14 -7.95
CA SER A 112 -9.59 -7.34 -7.49
C SER A 112 -10.83 -8.14 -7.08
N GLN A 113 -10.75 -9.47 -7.04
CA GLN A 113 -11.86 -10.36 -6.68
C GLN A 113 -12.35 -10.21 -5.23
N TRP A 114 -11.55 -9.59 -4.35
CA TRP A 114 -11.94 -9.30 -2.96
C TRP A 114 -12.54 -7.91 -2.77
N GLY A 115 -12.61 -7.13 -3.85
CA GLY A 115 -13.17 -5.78 -3.86
C GLY A 115 -14.69 -5.76 -3.75
N TYR A 116 -15.22 -4.60 -3.42
CA TYR A 116 -16.67 -4.37 -3.42
C TYR A 116 -17.19 -4.10 -4.83
N ARG A 117 -18.44 -4.53 -5.09
CA ARG A 117 -19.22 -4.03 -6.24
C ARG A 117 -19.78 -2.64 -5.95
N ASN A 118 -20.32 -2.47 -4.75
CA ASN A 118 -20.75 -1.18 -4.21
C ASN A 118 -19.90 -0.82 -3.00
N ILE A 119 -19.05 0.21 -3.13
CA ILE A 119 -18.15 0.65 -2.05
C ILE A 119 -18.90 1.07 -0.78
N LEU A 120 -20.16 1.50 -0.89
CA LEU A 120 -20.96 1.91 0.25
C LEU A 120 -21.32 0.76 1.21
N GLU A 121 -21.15 -0.50 0.78
CA GLU A 121 -21.23 -1.66 1.67
C GLU A 121 -20.12 -1.64 2.75
N ALA A 122 -18.98 -0.97 2.50
CA ALA A 122 -17.88 -0.82 3.44
C ALA A 122 -18.11 0.30 4.48
N LYS A 123 -19.37 0.66 4.76
CA LYS A 123 -19.77 1.83 5.56
C LYS A 123 -19.03 1.95 6.90
N SER A 124 -18.86 0.85 7.64
CA SER A 124 -18.19 0.85 8.94
C SER A 124 -16.71 1.21 8.84
N VAL A 125 -16.02 0.69 7.82
CA VAL A 125 -14.61 0.99 7.54
C VAL A 125 -14.45 2.43 7.05
N LEU A 126 -15.28 2.85 6.10
CA LEU A 126 -15.27 4.22 5.58
C LEU A 126 -15.49 5.26 6.68
N LYS A 127 -16.45 5.01 7.58
CA LYS A 127 -16.69 5.88 8.74
C LYS A 127 -15.46 5.96 9.65
N LYS A 128 -14.81 4.83 9.94
CA LYS A 128 -13.61 4.83 10.78
C LYS A 128 -12.43 5.54 10.10
N MET A 129 -12.28 5.40 8.79
CA MET A 129 -11.27 6.13 8.02
C MET A 129 -11.49 7.64 8.13
N GLU A 130 -12.73 8.11 7.98
CA GLU A 130 -13.11 9.51 8.18
C GLU A 130 -12.76 9.99 9.60
N GLU A 131 -13.16 9.25 10.64
CA GLU A 131 -12.89 9.58 12.05
C GLU A 131 -11.39 9.77 12.34
N VAL A 132 -10.51 8.97 11.73
CA VAL A 132 -9.05 9.04 11.97
C VAL A 132 -8.29 9.84 10.91
N GLY A 133 -8.98 10.42 9.92
CA GLY A 133 -8.38 11.16 8.81
C GLY A 133 -7.53 10.30 7.87
N MET A 134 -7.89 9.02 7.66
CA MET A 134 -7.18 8.11 6.76
C MET A 134 -7.65 8.30 5.30
N PRO A 135 -6.74 8.58 4.35
CA PRO A 135 -7.09 8.72 2.94
C PRO A 135 -7.68 7.45 2.33
N LEU A 136 -8.69 7.64 1.47
CA LEU A 136 -9.23 6.62 0.57
C LEU A 136 -8.67 6.84 -0.84
N LEU A 137 -7.98 5.83 -1.37
CA LEU A 137 -7.49 5.81 -2.74
C LEU A 137 -8.48 5.02 -3.60
N LEU A 138 -8.93 5.59 -4.71
CA LEU A 138 -9.94 4.96 -5.58
C LEU A 138 -9.29 4.47 -6.88
N HIS A 139 -9.68 3.27 -7.31
CA HIS A 139 -9.56 2.84 -8.69
C HIS A 139 -10.95 3.00 -9.32
N GLY A 140 -11.14 4.08 -10.08
CA GLY A 140 -12.42 4.47 -10.69
C GLY A 140 -12.36 4.38 -12.20
#